data_AF-A0A3D1JBA8-F1
#
_entry.id   AF-A0A3D1JBA8-F1
#
_cell.length_a   1.000
_cell.length_b   1.000
_cell.length_c   1.000
_cell.angle_alpha   90.00
_cell.angle_beta   90.00
_cell.angle_gamma   90.00
#
_symmetry.space_group_name_H-M   'P 1'
#
loop_
_entity.id
_entity.type
_entity.pdbx_description
1 polymer ?
#
loop_
_entity_poly.entity_id
_entity_poly.type
_entity_poly.pdbx_seq_one_letter_code
_entity_poly.pdbx_strand_id
1 'polypeptide(L)'
;AYQLKTNTLVIFTSMIAAAIASDGLYFTQAAVDATTMTGISASQGIGAVVLTGGQPISAVMAGLVAALIGKWLTGKTPLDMILVPLGSLFFGGLAGVGFAYVTTPMLLAISGFMAQSITISPIIGSIVIAVAWSTLLMTPASSVALAIALQLDPVSSAAALIGCTAQFVGFTVMSFQENNLGANIAQGLITPKVQFANLTKNPQMVIPPFLSAAICAPLATTVFHFSTSYELAGLGLNSLIAPLNLFATDRSGFIVYCLIGVLLSGTLTYVFYRGMLALGKATKGSLTIELQ
;
A
#
# COMPACT_ATOMS: atom_id res chain seq x y z
N ALA A 1 3.99 -4.13 -20.07
CA ALA A 1 3.95 -5.06 -21.22
C ALA A 1 2.56 -5.13 -21.88
N TYR A 2 1.52 -5.63 -21.20
CA TYR A 2 0.17 -5.77 -21.78
C TYR A 2 -0.39 -4.46 -22.37
N GLN A 3 -0.39 -3.36 -21.60
CA GLN A 3 -0.85 -2.05 -22.10
C GLN A 3 0.00 -1.51 -23.27
N LEU A 4 1.24 -1.97 -23.42
CA LEU A 4 2.13 -1.60 -24.54
C LEU A 4 1.88 -2.42 -25.81
N LYS A 5 0.87 -3.32 -25.79
CA LYS A 5 0.50 -4.23 -26.88
C LYS A 5 1.68 -5.13 -27.32
N THR A 6 2.45 -5.64 -26.36
CA THR A 6 3.56 -6.55 -26.62
C THR A 6 3.08 -8.00 -26.74
N ASN A 7 3.87 -8.86 -27.40
CA ASN A 7 3.57 -10.29 -27.47
C ASN A 7 3.73 -10.99 -26.09
N THR A 8 3.25 -12.23 -26.00
CA THR A 8 3.29 -13.03 -24.77
C THR A 8 4.71 -13.31 -24.27
N LEU A 9 5.67 -13.50 -25.19
CA LEU A 9 7.09 -13.70 -24.83
C LEU A 9 7.65 -12.51 -24.04
N VAL A 10 7.39 -11.29 -24.53
CA VAL A 10 7.82 -10.05 -23.89
C VAL A 10 7.12 -9.83 -22.55
N ILE A 11 5.86 -10.28 -22.41
CA ILE A 11 5.16 -10.20 -21.13
C ILE A 11 5.88 -11.05 -20.07
N PHE A 12 6.19 -12.31 -20.39
CA PHE A 12 6.89 -13.19 -19.45
C PHE A 12 8.31 -12.72 -19.15
N THR A 13 9.07 -12.25 -20.16
CA THR A 13 10.43 -11.74 -19.90
C THR A 13 10.43 -10.46 -19.08
N SER A 14 9.41 -9.60 -19.26
CA SER A 14 9.23 -8.41 -18.41
C SER A 14 8.93 -8.78 -16.96
N MET A 15 8.16 -9.85 -16.72
CA MET A 15 7.91 -10.36 -15.37
C MET A 15 9.18 -10.89 -14.71
N ILE A 16 9.98 -11.66 -15.44
CA ILE A 16 11.25 -12.20 -14.93
C ILE A 16 12.24 -11.06 -14.65
N ALA A 17 12.38 -10.10 -15.58
CA ALA A 17 13.24 -8.94 -15.39
C ALA A 17 12.82 -8.11 -14.16
N ALA A 18 11.52 -7.91 -13.96
CA ALA A 18 10.98 -7.24 -12.78
C ALA A 18 11.32 -7.99 -11.49
N ALA A 19 11.19 -9.32 -11.48
CA ALA A 19 11.50 -10.15 -10.31
C ALA A 19 12.98 -10.04 -9.92
N ILE A 20 13.90 -10.12 -10.89
CA ILE A 20 15.36 -9.97 -10.66
C ILE A 20 15.68 -8.56 -10.15
N ALA A 21 15.15 -7.52 -10.81
CA ALA A 21 15.44 -6.13 -10.46
C ALA A 21 14.86 -5.69 -9.12
N SER A 22 13.80 -6.35 -8.66
CA SER A 22 13.20 -6.10 -7.36
C SER A 22 14.05 -6.61 -6.19
N ASP A 23 15.13 -7.36 -6.44
CA ASP A 23 15.81 -8.16 -5.39
C ASP A 23 14.85 -9.16 -4.71
N GLY A 24 13.73 -9.49 -5.36
CA GLY A 24 12.80 -10.53 -4.93
C GLY A 24 13.36 -11.94 -5.14
N LEU A 25 14.54 -12.06 -5.77
CA LEU A 25 15.27 -13.29 -6.07
C LEU A 25 16.75 -13.06 -5.77
N TYR A 26 17.25 -13.60 -4.67
CA TYR A 26 18.69 -13.59 -4.37
C TYR A 26 19.19 -14.97 -3.95
N PHE A 27 20.49 -15.17 -4.17
CA PHE A 27 21.20 -16.37 -3.76
C PHE A 27 21.82 -16.17 -2.38
N THR A 28 21.53 -17.05 -1.44
CA THR A 28 22.04 -16.95 -0.08
C THR A 28 23.56 -17.13 -0.06
N GLN A 29 24.28 -16.21 0.58
CA GLN A 29 25.73 -16.31 0.79
C GLN A 29 26.08 -17.06 2.09
N ALA A 30 25.08 -17.38 2.91
CA ALA A 30 25.16 -18.13 4.15
C ALA A 30 23.98 -19.10 4.26
N ALA A 31 24.06 -20.12 5.12
CA ALA A 31 22.92 -21.00 5.38
C ALA A 31 21.77 -20.19 6.01
N VAL A 32 20.56 -20.33 5.47
CA VAL A 32 19.37 -19.63 5.97
C VAL A 32 18.33 -20.67 6.36
N ASP A 33 17.85 -20.62 7.59
CA ASP A 33 16.71 -21.40 8.03
C ASP A 33 15.43 -20.78 7.45
N ALA A 34 14.99 -21.29 6.30
CA ALA A 34 13.75 -20.84 5.68
C ALA A 34 12.59 -21.62 6.30
N THR A 35 11.64 -20.90 6.89
CA THR A 35 10.41 -21.48 7.41
C THR A 35 9.29 -21.15 6.44
N THR A 36 8.68 -22.17 5.83
CA THR A 36 7.53 -21.96 4.95
C THR A 36 6.31 -21.53 5.75
N MET A 37 5.32 -20.93 5.06
CA MET A 37 4.02 -20.61 5.66
C MET A 37 3.28 -21.84 6.24
N THR A 38 3.70 -23.07 5.90
CA THR A 38 3.18 -24.32 6.47
C THR A 38 3.96 -24.81 7.69
N GLY A 39 4.88 -24.00 8.23
CA GLY A 39 5.68 -24.33 9.41
C GLY A 39 6.81 -25.32 9.17
N ILE A 40 7.16 -25.59 7.91
CA ILE A 40 8.27 -26.47 7.57
C ILE A 40 9.54 -25.62 7.54
N SER A 41 10.41 -25.83 8.52
CA SER A 41 11.75 -25.25 8.55
C SER A 41 12.71 -26.17 7.81
N ALA A 42 13.29 -25.68 6.72
CA ALA A 42 14.37 -26.34 6.01
C ALA A 42 15.60 -25.43 6.02
N SER A 43 16.72 -25.96 6.53
CA SER A 43 18.03 -25.31 6.42
C SER A 43 18.40 -25.27 4.93
N GLN A 44 18.31 -24.09 4.33
CA GLN A 44 18.73 -23.87 2.95
C GLN A 44 20.25 -23.61 2.94
N GLY A 45 20.98 -24.43 2.19
CA GLY A 45 22.43 -24.29 2.04
C GLY A 45 22.85 -23.02 1.29
N ILE A 46 24.16 -22.77 1.23
CA ILE A 46 24.75 -21.65 0.46
C ILE A 46 24.36 -21.81 -1.02
N GLY A 47 23.89 -20.72 -1.63
CA GLY A 47 23.44 -20.71 -3.03
C GLY A 47 21.98 -21.09 -3.24
N ALA A 48 21.20 -21.24 -2.17
CA ALA A 48 19.77 -21.45 -2.28
C ALA A 48 19.06 -20.18 -2.78
N VAL A 49 18.00 -20.38 -3.57
CA VAL A 49 17.16 -19.29 -4.08
C VAL A 49 16.15 -18.92 -2.99
N VAL A 50 16.22 -17.68 -2.51
CA VAL A 50 15.21 -17.12 -1.61
C VAL A 50 14.34 -16.16 -2.40
N LEU A 51 13.02 -16.33 -2.24
CA LEU A 51 12.02 -15.44 -2.79
C LEU A 51 11.56 -14.46 -1.71
N THR A 52 11.66 -13.17 -1.99
CA THR A 52 11.14 -12.11 -1.10
C THR A 52 10.17 -11.20 -1.85
N GLY A 53 9.48 -10.33 -1.12
CA GLY A 53 8.52 -9.38 -1.69
C GLY A 53 9.13 -8.38 -2.69
N GLY A 54 10.46 -8.21 -2.67
CA GLY A 54 11.19 -7.31 -3.56
C GLY A 54 10.77 -5.84 -3.49
N GLN A 55 11.55 -4.97 -4.11
CA GLN A 55 11.26 -3.54 -4.22
C GLN A 55 10.42 -3.26 -5.47
N PRO A 56 9.22 -2.68 -5.31
CA PRO A 56 8.28 -2.53 -6.42
C PRO A 56 8.72 -1.47 -7.45
N ILE A 57 9.50 -0.45 -7.04
CA ILE A 57 9.89 0.64 -7.95
C ILE A 57 10.90 0.17 -9.00
N SER A 58 11.98 -0.48 -8.58
CA SER A 58 12.97 -1.05 -9.51
C SER A 58 12.35 -2.16 -10.37
N ALA A 59 11.43 -2.95 -9.80
CA ALA A 59 10.68 -3.99 -10.53
C ALA A 59 9.92 -3.41 -11.73
N VAL A 60 9.14 -2.35 -11.51
CA VAL A 60 8.31 -1.72 -12.56
C VAL A 60 9.20 -1.07 -13.62
N MET A 61 10.28 -0.40 -13.21
CA MET A 61 11.24 0.22 -14.13
C MET A 61 11.94 -0.83 -15.02
N ALA A 62 12.38 -1.94 -14.44
CA ALA A 62 13.00 -3.04 -15.17
C ALA A 62 12.03 -3.69 -16.16
N GLY A 63 10.80 -3.99 -15.71
CA GLY A 63 9.75 -4.54 -16.55
C GLY A 63 9.36 -3.59 -17.70
N LEU A 64 9.41 -2.28 -17.48
CA LEU A 64 9.16 -1.29 -18.53
C LEU A 64 10.28 -1.31 -19.59
N VAL A 65 11.55 -1.29 -19.17
CA VAL A 65 12.70 -1.36 -20.09
C VAL A 65 12.69 -2.69 -20.86
N ALA A 66 12.46 -3.80 -20.17
CA ALA A 66 12.32 -5.12 -20.78
C ALA A 66 11.21 -5.12 -21.84
N ALA A 67 10.06 -4.53 -21.54
CA ALA A 67 8.93 -4.45 -22.46
C ALA A 67 9.23 -3.57 -23.68
N LEU A 68 9.90 -2.43 -23.50
CA LEU A 68 10.26 -1.53 -24.60
C LEU A 68 11.27 -2.17 -25.55
N ILE A 69 12.31 -2.80 -25.01
CA ILE A 69 13.35 -3.48 -25.78
C ILE A 69 12.77 -4.72 -26.47
N GLY A 70 11.99 -5.52 -25.74
CA GLY A 70 11.31 -6.69 -26.31
C GLY A 70 10.39 -6.33 -27.47
N LYS A 71 9.62 -5.24 -27.32
CA LYS A 71 8.78 -4.69 -28.41
C LYS A 71 9.62 -4.24 -29.61
N TRP A 72 10.76 -3.59 -29.36
CA TRP A 72 11.65 -3.12 -30.42
C TRP A 72 12.34 -4.27 -31.17
N LEU A 73 12.60 -5.41 -30.51
CA LEU A 73 13.19 -6.60 -31.10
C LEU A 73 12.18 -7.43 -31.89
N THR A 74 10.90 -7.42 -31.48
CA THR A 74 9.84 -8.26 -32.05
C THR A 74 9.68 -8.02 -33.57
N GLY A 75 9.67 -9.09 -34.34
CA GLY A 75 9.42 -9.10 -35.79
C GLY A 75 10.61 -8.65 -36.65
N LYS A 76 11.81 -8.46 -36.07
CA LYS A 76 12.99 -7.99 -36.82
C LYS A 76 13.84 -9.11 -37.42
N THR A 77 13.78 -10.31 -36.87
CA THR A 77 14.60 -11.44 -37.31
C THR A 77 13.81 -12.74 -37.29
N PRO A 78 14.18 -13.75 -38.11
CA PRO A 78 13.58 -15.09 -38.03
C PRO A 78 13.89 -15.81 -36.71
N LEU A 79 14.87 -15.33 -35.95
CA LEU A 79 15.26 -15.84 -34.63
C LEU A 79 14.51 -15.13 -33.48
N ASP A 80 13.40 -14.46 -33.78
CA ASP A 80 12.62 -13.64 -32.83
C ASP A 80 12.28 -14.40 -31.54
N MET A 81 11.96 -15.69 -31.68
CA MET A 81 11.57 -16.56 -30.57
C MET A 81 12.68 -16.75 -29.52
N ILE A 82 13.94 -16.57 -29.89
CA ILE A 82 15.11 -16.67 -29.00
C ILE A 82 15.65 -15.27 -28.67
N LEU A 83 15.77 -14.41 -29.67
CA LEU A 83 16.38 -13.09 -29.53
C LEU A 83 15.55 -12.16 -28.65
N VAL A 84 14.22 -12.17 -28.80
CA VAL A 84 13.33 -11.29 -28.03
C VAL A 84 13.39 -11.63 -26.54
N PRO A 85 13.24 -12.90 -26.11
CA PRO A 85 13.36 -13.21 -24.69
C PRO A 85 14.73 -12.90 -24.11
N LEU A 86 15.81 -13.28 -24.79
CA LEU A 86 17.17 -13.06 -24.29
C LEU A 86 17.52 -11.56 -24.21
N GLY A 87 17.26 -10.80 -25.28
CA GLY A 87 17.57 -9.36 -25.30
C GLY A 87 16.70 -8.57 -24.32
N SER A 88 15.39 -8.83 -24.31
CA SER A 88 14.46 -8.19 -23.37
C SER A 88 14.86 -8.46 -21.91
N LEU A 89 15.19 -9.71 -21.59
CA LEU A 89 15.60 -10.11 -20.25
C LEU A 89 16.96 -9.52 -19.87
N PHE A 90 17.96 -9.61 -20.74
CA PHE A 90 19.32 -9.14 -20.45
C PHE A 90 19.35 -7.63 -20.20
N PHE A 91 18.82 -6.83 -21.13
CA PHE A 91 18.84 -5.38 -20.98
C PHE A 91 17.84 -4.89 -19.92
N GLY A 92 16.67 -5.55 -19.80
CA GLY A 92 15.70 -5.25 -18.75
C GLY A 92 16.22 -5.53 -17.35
N GLY A 93 16.85 -6.68 -17.16
CA GLY A 93 17.50 -7.07 -15.89
C GLY A 93 18.68 -6.16 -15.56
N LEU A 94 19.57 -5.90 -16.51
CA LEU A 94 20.74 -5.04 -16.29
C LEU A 94 20.33 -3.60 -15.92
N ALA A 95 19.38 -3.01 -16.66
CA ALA A 95 18.84 -1.69 -16.33
C ALA A 95 18.13 -1.71 -14.96
N GLY A 96 17.41 -2.78 -14.66
CA GLY A 96 16.73 -2.99 -13.39
C GLY A 96 17.66 -2.99 -12.18
N VAL A 97 18.78 -3.73 -12.25
CA VAL A 97 19.82 -3.72 -11.21
C VAL A 97 20.42 -2.33 -11.05
N GLY A 98 20.67 -1.61 -12.15
CA GLY A 98 21.13 -0.22 -12.11
C GLY A 98 20.14 0.71 -11.42
N PHE A 99 18.84 0.56 -11.68
CA PHE A 99 17.80 1.32 -10.98
C PHE A 99 17.69 0.95 -9.51
N ALA A 100 17.80 -0.35 -9.16
CA ALA A 100 17.76 -0.81 -7.77
C ALA A 100 18.89 -0.18 -6.94
N TYR A 101 20.10 -0.08 -7.50
CA TYR A 101 21.25 0.55 -6.83
C TYR A 101 20.99 2.00 -6.41
N VAL A 102 20.21 2.75 -7.19
CA VAL A 102 19.88 4.16 -6.89
C VAL A 102 18.62 4.27 -6.03
N THR A 103 17.59 3.48 -6.34
CA THR A 103 16.27 3.60 -5.70
C THR A 103 16.23 2.98 -4.30
N THR A 104 16.92 1.86 -4.07
CA THR A 104 17.03 1.21 -2.75
C THR A 104 17.49 2.16 -1.65
N PRO A 105 18.69 2.77 -1.74
CA PRO A 105 19.20 3.61 -0.65
C PRO A 105 18.33 4.86 -0.44
N MET A 106 17.72 5.39 -1.51
CA MET A 106 16.80 6.52 -1.42
C MET A 106 15.55 6.16 -0.60
N LEU A 107 14.93 5.00 -0.89
CA LEU A 107 13.74 4.54 -0.18
C LEU A 107 14.04 4.24 1.29
N LEU A 108 15.18 3.59 1.57
CA LEU A 108 15.64 3.31 2.93
C LEU A 108 15.97 4.59 3.70
N ALA A 109 16.51 5.62 3.04
CA ALA A 109 16.75 6.92 3.68
C ALA A 109 15.44 7.61 4.08
N ILE A 110 14.41 7.55 3.21
CA ILE A 110 13.08 8.10 3.50
C ILE A 110 12.43 7.34 4.66
N SER A 111 12.47 6.01 4.65
CA SER A 111 11.88 5.22 5.72
C SER A 111 12.62 5.38 7.05
N GLY A 112 13.95 5.45 7.00
CA GLY A 112 14.77 5.80 8.15
C GLY A 112 14.41 7.17 8.73
N PHE A 113 14.20 8.18 7.87
CA PHE A 113 13.76 9.50 8.30
C PHE A 113 12.37 9.47 8.97
N MET A 114 11.44 8.66 8.47
CA MET A 114 10.12 8.48 9.09
C MET A 114 10.22 7.81 10.46
N ALA A 115 11.01 6.75 10.56
CA ALA A 115 11.26 6.05 11.82
C ALA A 115 11.89 6.99 12.86
N GLN A 116 12.89 7.79 12.46
CA GLN A 116 13.49 8.81 13.33
C GLN A 116 12.48 9.91 13.73
N SER A 117 11.54 10.26 12.87
CA SER A 117 10.51 11.24 13.20
C SER A 117 9.58 10.73 14.30
N ILE A 118 9.24 9.43 14.27
CA ILE A 118 8.47 8.78 15.34
C ILE A 118 9.26 8.70 16.65
N THR A 119 10.56 8.40 16.61
CA THR A 119 11.36 8.30 17.85
C THR A 119 11.52 9.66 18.53
N ILE A 120 11.68 10.75 17.76
CA ILE A 120 11.81 12.11 18.30
C ILE A 120 10.47 12.62 18.86
N SER A 121 9.38 12.42 18.13
CA SER A 121 8.05 12.82 18.57
C SER A 121 7.01 11.77 18.17
N PRO A 122 6.74 10.79 19.05
CA PRO A 122 5.81 9.69 18.73
C PRO A 122 4.41 10.18 18.37
N ILE A 123 3.95 11.25 19.03
CA ILE A 123 2.64 11.84 18.78
C ILE A 123 2.63 12.53 17.40
N ILE A 124 3.51 13.50 17.17
CA ILE A 124 3.50 14.29 15.93
C ILE A 124 3.85 13.41 14.72
N GLY A 125 4.84 12.52 14.86
CA GLY A 125 5.22 11.58 13.81
C GLY A 125 4.05 10.69 13.39
N SER A 126 3.31 10.12 14.34
CA SER A 126 2.14 9.30 14.04
C SER A 126 1.03 10.08 13.33
N ILE A 127 0.80 11.36 13.71
CA ILE A 127 -0.18 12.23 13.03
C ILE A 127 0.21 12.43 11.58
N VAL A 128 1.46 12.86 11.34
CA VAL A 128 1.94 13.19 9.99
C VAL A 128 1.86 11.98 9.08
N ILE A 129 2.26 10.80 9.57
CA ILE A 129 2.24 9.56 8.79
C ILE A 129 0.80 9.14 8.49
N ALA A 130 -0.10 9.17 9.48
CA ALA A 130 -1.49 8.79 9.29
C ALA A 130 -2.21 9.71 8.28
N VAL A 131 -1.96 11.02 8.35
CA VAL A 131 -2.54 12.00 7.43
C VAL A 131 -1.91 11.87 6.03
N ALA A 132 -0.60 11.64 5.93
CA ALA A 132 0.06 11.39 4.66
C ALA A 132 -0.52 10.15 3.97
N TRP A 133 -0.67 9.03 4.69
CA TRP A 133 -1.28 7.80 4.14
C TRP A 133 -2.77 7.95 3.83
N SER A 134 -3.51 8.71 4.64
CA SER A 134 -4.89 9.08 4.34
C SER A 134 -5.00 9.85 3.03
N THR A 135 -4.07 10.79 2.80
CA THR A 135 -3.98 11.56 1.55
C THR A 135 -3.66 10.65 0.38
N LEU A 136 -2.59 9.85 0.50
CA LEU A 136 -2.18 8.91 -0.54
C LEU A 136 -3.30 7.93 -0.90
N LEU A 137 -4.06 7.45 0.08
CA LEU A 137 -5.22 6.59 -0.13
C LEU A 137 -6.32 7.27 -0.97
N MET A 138 -6.51 8.59 -0.83
CA MET A 138 -7.48 9.34 -1.65
C MET A 138 -6.95 9.71 -3.04
N THR A 139 -5.64 9.69 -3.24
CA THR A 139 -5.05 9.96 -4.56
C THR A 139 -5.09 8.73 -5.48
N PRO A 140 -4.85 8.89 -6.80
CA PRO A 140 -4.64 7.77 -7.72
C PRO A 140 -3.46 6.85 -7.36
N ALA A 141 -2.58 7.27 -6.44
CA ALA A 141 -1.43 6.47 -6.00
C ALA A 141 -1.84 5.22 -5.20
N SER A 142 -0.97 4.21 -5.15
CA SER A 142 -1.16 3.00 -4.36
C SER A 142 -0.45 3.13 -3.00
N SER A 143 -1.22 3.36 -1.93
CA SER A 143 -0.72 3.49 -0.55
C SER A 143 -0.02 2.24 -0.05
N VAL A 144 -0.53 1.04 -0.41
CA VAL A 144 0.06 -0.26 -0.04
C VAL A 144 1.41 -0.46 -0.73
N ALA A 145 1.46 -0.21 -2.05
CA ALA A 145 2.70 -0.38 -2.79
C ALA A 145 3.80 0.58 -2.30
N LEU A 146 3.43 1.81 -1.91
CA LEU A 146 4.37 2.77 -1.30
C LEU A 146 4.85 2.32 0.08
N ALA A 147 3.98 1.77 0.92
CA ALA A 147 4.39 1.23 2.22
C ALA A 147 5.39 0.07 2.09
N ILE A 148 5.14 -0.84 1.14
CA ILE A 148 6.06 -1.95 0.82
C ILE A 148 7.37 -1.41 0.25
N ALA A 149 7.31 -0.41 -0.65
CA ALA A 149 8.50 0.20 -1.23
C ALA A 149 9.41 0.85 -0.19
N LEU A 150 8.81 1.53 0.79
CA LEU A 150 9.53 2.19 1.86
C LEU A 150 9.96 1.22 2.97
N GLN A 151 9.40 0.02 3.05
CA GLN A 151 9.62 -0.91 4.17
C GLN A 151 9.44 -0.19 5.52
N LEU A 152 8.27 0.41 5.71
CA LEU A 152 7.98 1.21 6.90
C LEU A 152 8.27 0.41 8.18
N ASP A 153 8.81 1.09 9.19
CA ASP A 153 8.96 0.50 10.51
C ASP A 153 7.59 0.11 11.11
N PRO A 154 7.55 -0.80 12.10
CA PRO A 154 6.28 -1.32 12.58
C PRO A 154 5.33 -0.27 13.18
N VAL A 155 5.85 0.82 13.74
CA VAL A 155 5.04 1.88 14.37
C VAL A 155 4.51 2.83 13.31
N SER A 156 5.35 3.23 12.35
CA SER A 156 4.91 3.97 11.15
C SER A 156 3.84 3.21 10.39
N SER A 157 4.03 1.89 10.27
CA SER A 157 3.08 0.99 9.60
C SER A 157 1.72 0.98 10.29
N ALA A 158 1.70 0.98 11.63
CA ALA A 158 0.45 1.03 12.39
C ALA A 158 -0.25 2.39 12.26
N ALA A 159 0.50 3.50 12.34
CA ALA A 159 -0.06 4.83 12.12
C ALA A 159 -0.68 4.96 10.73
N ALA A 160 0.01 4.48 9.70
CA ALA A 160 -0.47 4.46 8.32
C ALA A 160 -1.72 3.58 8.15
N LEU A 161 -1.74 2.38 8.74
CA LEU A 161 -2.90 1.48 8.72
C LEU A 161 -4.13 2.14 9.37
N ILE A 162 -3.97 2.74 10.55
CA ILE A 162 -5.06 3.43 11.26
C ILE A 162 -5.55 4.64 10.46
N GLY A 163 -4.63 5.41 9.87
CA GLY A 163 -4.98 6.54 9.01
C GLY A 163 -5.83 6.11 7.80
N CYS A 164 -5.40 5.07 7.08
CA CYS A 164 -6.19 4.51 5.98
C CYS A 164 -7.55 3.99 6.47
N THR A 165 -7.59 3.28 7.60
CA THR A 165 -8.83 2.73 8.19
C THR A 165 -9.84 3.84 8.51
N ALA A 166 -9.39 4.96 9.06
CA ALA A 166 -10.24 6.11 9.36
C ALA A 166 -10.92 6.67 8.11
N GLN A 167 -10.30 6.57 6.93
CA GLN A 167 -10.94 6.98 5.67
C GLN A 167 -12.05 6.02 5.26
N PHE A 168 -11.80 4.71 5.28
CA PHE A 168 -12.81 3.70 4.94
C PHE A 168 -14.05 3.86 5.83
N VAL A 169 -13.84 3.88 7.15
CA VAL A 169 -14.94 4.01 8.11
C VAL A 169 -15.59 5.38 8.01
N GLY A 170 -14.77 6.43 7.95
CA GLY A 170 -15.24 7.81 7.99
C GLY A 170 -16.18 8.15 6.84
N PHE A 171 -15.79 7.86 5.60
CA PHE A 171 -16.66 8.11 4.43
C PHE A 171 -17.92 7.23 4.45
N THR A 172 -17.79 5.98 4.92
CA THR A 172 -18.94 5.08 5.07
C THR A 172 -19.94 5.62 6.08
N VAL A 173 -19.48 6.08 7.25
CA VAL A 173 -20.36 6.57 8.32
C VAL A 173 -21.04 7.88 7.94
N MET A 174 -20.35 8.79 7.24
CA MET A 174 -20.97 10.05 6.80
C MET A 174 -22.08 9.86 5.77
N SER A 175 -21.86 8.94 4.84
CA SER A 175 -22.71 8.77 3.67
C SER A 175 -23.65 7.56 3.78
N PHE A 176 -23.68 6.90 4.95
CA PHE A 176 -24.44 5.68 5.18
C PHE A 176 -25.93 5.82 4.82
N GLN A 177 -26.51 6.99 5.12
CA GLN A 177 -27.92 7.31 4.84
C GLN A 177 -28.15 7.92 3.44
N GLU A 178 -27.08 8.37 2.78
CA GLU A 178 -27.14 8.99 1.44
C GLU A 178 -26.99 7.95 0.34
N ASN A 179 -26.39 6.79 0.67
CA ASN A 179 -26.00 5.76 -0.28
C ASN A 179 -26.77 4.46 -0.14
N ASN A 180 -26.95 3.77 -1.26
CA ASN A 180 -27.46 2.41 -1.29
C ASN A 180 -26.48 1.44 -0.61
N LEU A 181 -26.99 0.29 -0.15
CA LEU A 181 -26.17 -0.72 0.54
C LEU A 181 -24.94 -1.15 -0.27
N GLY A 182 -25.09 -1.33 -1.59
CA GLY A 182 -23.97 -1.69 -2.47
C GLY A 182 -22.87 -0.62 -2.50
N ALA A 183 -23.24 0.67 -2.49
CA ALA A 183 -22.29 1.77 -2.47
C ALA A 183 -21.59 1.87 -1.12
N ASN A 184 -22.31 1.63 -0.03
CA ASN A 184 -21.74 1.56 1.32
C ASN A 184 -20.74 0.41 1.48
N ILE A 185 -21.04 -0.76 0.92
CA ILE A 185 -20.11 -1.90 0.90
C ILE A 185 -18.89 -1.57 0.03
N ALA A 186 -19.10 -1.01 -1.16
CA ALA A 186 -18.01 -0.66 -2.07
C ALA A 186 -17.03 0.34 -1.45
N GLN A 187 -17.52 1.43 -0.85
CA GLN A 187 -16.62 2.41 -0.23
C GLN A 187 -15.98 1.89 1.07
N GLY A 188 -16.72 1.11 1.86
CA GLY A 188 -16.31 0.68 3.20
C GLY A 188 -15.42 -0.56 3.23
N LEU A 189 -15.52 -1.44 2.23
CA LEU A 189 -14.75 -2.67 2.17
C LEU A 189 -13.86 -2.80 0.92
N ILE A 190 -14.17 -2.11 -0.17
CA ILE A 190 -13.37 -2.21 -1.40
C ILE A 190 -12.41 -1.04 -1.48
N THR A 191 -12.93 0.19 -1.62
CA THR A 191 -12.10 1.38 -1.69
C THR A 191 -12.90 2.67 -1.45
N PRO A 192 -12.46 3.56 -0.54
CA PRO A 192 -13.10 4.85 -0.36
C PRO A 192 -12.78 5.81 -1.51
N LYS A 193 -11.88 5.44 -2.44
CA LYS A 193 -11.60 6.22 -3.66
C LYS A 193 -12.84 6.46 -4.53
N VAL A 194 -13.90 5.66 -4.37
CA VAL A 194 -15.19 5.93 -5.02
C VAL A 194 -15.76 7.31 -4.66
N GLN A 195 -15.38 7.87 -3.50
CA GLN A 195 -15.75 9.22 -3.09
C GLN A 195 -14.88 10.33 -3.71
N PHE A 196 -13.86 9.99 -4.50
CA PHE A 196 -12.94 10.98 -5.07
C PHE A 196 -13.66 11.99 -5.97
N ALA A 197 -14.62 11.55 -6.79
CA ALA A 197 -15.42 12.44 -7.64
C ALA A 197 -16.32 13.40 -6.83
N ASN A 198 -16.71 13.00 -5.63
CA ASN A 198 -17.46 13.85 -4.71
C ASN A 198 -16.53 14.83 -3.98
N LEU A 199 -15.32 14.39 -3.65
CA LEU A 199 -14.29 15.20 -3.00
C LEU A 199 -13.75 16.32 -3.89
N THR A 200 -13.71 16.12 -5.21
CA THR A 200 -13.33 17.20 -6.14
C THR A 200 -14.38 18.31 -6.21
N LYS A 201 -15.66 17.99 -5.98
CA LYS A 201 -16.76 18.97 -5.91
C LYS A 201 -16.85 19.61 -4.53
N ASN A 202 -16.70 18.82 -3.46
CA ASN A 202 -16.85 19.23 -2.07
C ASN A 202 -15.60 18.82 -1.25
N PRO A 203 -14.46 19.51 -1.42
CA PRO A 203 -13.20 19.12 -0.79
C PRO A 203 -13.25 19.19 0.74
N GLN A 204 -14.16 20.00 1.30
CA GLN A 204 -14.34 20.14 2.74
C GLN A 204 -14.73 18.82 3.43
N MET A 205 -15.35 17.89 2.71
CA MET A 205 -15.79 16.60 3.26
C MET A 205 -14.63 15.67 3.65
N VAL A 206 -13.39 15.99 3.24
CA VAL A 206 -12.18 15.27 3.65
C VAL A 206 -11.77 15.55 5.10
N ILE A 207 -12.22 16.68 5.67
CA ILE A 207 -11.74 17.18 6.95
C ILE A 207 -12.06 16.22 8.10
N PRO A 208 -13.31 15.74 8.28
CA PRO A 208 -13.62 14.90 9.43
C PRO A 208 -12.82 13.58 9.51
N PRO A 209 -12.65 12.77 8.44
CA PRO A 209 -11.91 11.52 8.55
C PRO A 209 -10.41 11.78 8.70
N PHE A 210 -9.88 12.89 8.18
CA PHE A 210 -8.49 13.27 8.40
C PHE A 210 -8.22 13.70 9.84
N LEU A 211 -9.12 14.49 10.44
CA LEU A 211 -9.04 14.83 11.86
C LEU A 211 -9.15 13.57 12.73
N SER A 212 -10.06 12.66 12.37
CA SER A 212 -10.18 11.38 13.05
C SER A 212 -8.90 10.56 12.93
N ALA A 213 -8.27 10.49 11.76
CA ALA A 213 -6.99 9.81 11.56
C ALA A 213 -5.87 10.42 12.43
N ALA A 214 -5.79 11.76 12.47
CA ALA A 214 -4.83 12.49 13.28
C ALA A 214 -4.99 12.24 14.79
N ILE A 215 -6.19 11.94 15.28
CA ILE A 215 -6.41 11.64 16.70
C ILE A 215 -6.20 10.14 16.98
N CYS A 216 -6.76 9.27 16.15
CA CYS A 216 -6.72 7.83 16.38
C CYS A 216 -5.32 7.24 16.23
N ALA A 217 -4.49 7.75 15.30
CA ALA A 217 -3.18 7.16 15.05
C ALA A 217 -2.22 7.31 16.26
N PRO A 218 -2.00 8.49 16.86
CA PRO A 218 -1.21 8.63 18.07
C PRO A 218 -1.76 7.83 19.24
N LEU A 219 -3.09 7.76 19.40
CA LEU A 219 -3.69 6.94 20.45
C LEU A 219 -3.32 5.46 20.26
N ALA A 220 -3.48 4.92 19.06
CA ALA A 220 -3.12 3.53 18.77
C ALA A 220 -1.63 3.26 18.99
N THR A 221 -0.75 4.10 18.44
CA THR A 221 0.70 3.84 18.45
C THR A 221 1.38 4.17 19.77
N THR A 222 0.97 5.25 20.46
CA THR A 222 1.67 5.72 21.68
C THR A 222 1.04 5.21 22.97
N VAL A 223 -0.29 5.12 23.04
CA VAL A 223 -1.01 4.69 24.26
C VAL A 223 -1.16 3.18 24.30
N PHE A 224 -1.48 2.56 23.17
CA PHE A 224 -1.70 1.11 23.08
C PHE A 224 -0.52 0.35 22.47
N HIS A 225 0.58 1.06 22.15
CA HIS A 225 1.79 0.48 21.57
C HIS A 225 1.52 -0.39 20.33
N PHE A 226 0.50 -0.03 19.54
CA PHE A 226 0.12 -0.78 18.37
C PHE A 226 1.19 -0.67 17.28
N SER A 227 1.63 -1.83 16.80
CA SER A 227 2.58 -1.96 15.70
C SER A 227 2.10 -3.05 14.76
N THR A 228 2.50 -2.98 13.49
CA THR A 228 2.10 -3.95 12.46
C THR A 228 3.15 -4.02 11.36
N SER A 229 3.09 -5.05 10.53
CA SER A 229 4.00 -5.15 9.38
C SER A 229 3.65 -4.13 8.28
N TYR A 230 4.66 -3.76 7.48
CA TYR A 230 4.49 -2.76 6.41
C TYR A 230 3.56 -3.25 5.28
N GLU A 231 3.37 -4.55 5.13
CA GLU A 231 2.40 -5.13 4.18
C GLU A 231 0.96 -4.69 4.50
N LEU A 232 0.67 -4.37 5.77
CA LEU A 232 -0.65 -3.90 6.20
C LEU A 232 -0.81 -2.38 6.17
N ALA A 233 0.29 -1.62 6.20
CA ALA A 233 0.33 -0.17 6.45
C ALA A 233 -0.47 0.72 5.47
N GLY A 234 -0.88 0.21 4.31
CA GLY A 234 -1.68 0.96 3.34
C GLY A 234 -3.08 0.42 3.06
N LEU A 235 -3.48 -0.69 3.70
CA LEU A 235 -4.67 -1.45 3.33
C LEU A 235 -5.97 -0.84 3.89
N GLY A 236 -5.92 -0.24 5.09
CA GLY A 236 -7.12 0.19 5.78
C GLY A 236 -8.07 -0.99 6.06
N LEU A 237 -9.34 -0.88 5.65
CA LEU A 237 -10.34 -1.95 5.75
C LEU A 237 -10.51 -2.77 4.46
N ASN A 238 -9.63 -2.56 3.46
CA ASN A 238 -9.78 -3.22 2.16
C ASN A 238 -9.85 -4.75 2.32
N SER A 239 -10.94 -5.32 1.82
CA SER A 239 -11.22 -6.75 1.77
C SER A 239 -11.05 -7.46 3.12
N LEU A 240 -11.12 -6.71 4.22
CA LEU A 240 -10.87 -7.19 5.58
C LEU A 240 -9.51 -7.90 5.76
N ILE A 241 -8.53 -7.61 4.92
CA ILE A 241 -7.21 -8.29 4.96
C ILE A 241 -6.48 -7.97 6.26
N ALA A 242 -6.42 -6.69 6.63
CA ALA A 242 -5.76 -6.26 7.88
C ALA A 242 -6.40 -6.87 9.14
N PRO A 243 -7.73 -6.78 9.36
CA PRO A 243 -8.34 -7.41 10.54
C PRO A 243 -8.20 -8.94 10.56
N LEU A 244 -8.30 -9.62 9.40
CA LEU A 244 -8.10 -11.07 9.35
C LEU A 244 -6.65 -11.48 9.64
N ASN A 245 -5.68 -10.73 9.12
CA ASN A 245 -4.26 -10.98 9.41
C ASN A 245 -3.97 -10.76 10.90
N LEU A 246 -4.36 -9.60 11.44
CA LEU A 246 -4.16 -9.28 12.86
C LEU A 246 -4.85 -10.30 13.78
N PHE A 247 -6.05 -10.78 13.42
CA PHE A 247 -6.72 -11.82 14.20
C PHE A 247 -5.91 -13.12 14.27
N ALA A 248 -5.21 -13.47 13.20
CA ALA A 248 -4.39 -14.68 13.12
C ALA A 248 -2.99 -14.50 13.76
N THR A 249 -2.40 -13.31 13.70
CA THR A 249 -1.01 -13.06 14.11
C THR A 249 -0.88 -12.36 15.47
N ASP A 250 -1.72 -11.35 15.74
CA ASP A 250 -1.71 -10.56 16.97
C ASP A 250 -3.13 -10.19 17.44
N ARG A 251 -3.66 -11.04 18.32
CA ARG A 251 -5.01 -10.86 18.88
C ARG A 251 -5.16 -9.55 19.66
N SER A 252 -4.09 -9.05 20.26
CA SER A 252 -4.11 -7.78 21.02
C SER A 252 -4.19 -6.59 20.07
N GLY A 253 -3.34 -6.58 19.03
CA GLY A 253 -3.38 -5.60 17.95
C GLY A 253 -4.70 -5.59 17.20
N PHE A 254 -5.33 -6.76 16.98
CA PHE A 254 -6.67 -6.84 16.40
C PHE A 254 -7.72 -6.07 17.23
N ILE A 255 -7.67 -6.19 18.56
CA ILE A 255 -8.60 -5.49 19.45
C ILE A 255 -8.36 -3.98 19.36
N VAL A 256 -7.10 -3.54 19.42
CA VAL A 256 -6.74 -2.13 19.30
C VAL A 256 -7.18 -1.56 17.94
N TYR A 257 -6.96 -2.29 16.86
CA TYR A 257 -7.41 -1.94 15.51
C TYR A 257 -8.93 -1.78 15.44
N CYS A 258 -9.70 -2.70 16.01
CA CYS A 258 -11.16 -2.60 16.00
C CYS A 258 -11.66 -1.44 16.87
N LEU A 259 -11.10 -1.25 18.07
CA LEU A 259 -11.55 -0.22 19.00
C LEU A 259 -11.16 1.18 18.52
N ILE A 260 -9.91 1.38 18.11
CA ILE A 260 -9.37 2.71 17.78
C ILE A 260 -9.48 2.99 16.28
N GLY A 261 -9.05 2.03 15.48
CA GLY A 261 -9.03 2.14 14.02
C GLY A 261 -10.44 2.17 13.42
N VAL A 262 -11.37 1.39 13.96
CA VAL A 262 -12.75 1.30 13.42
C VAL A 262 -13.76 2.08 14.26
N LEU A 263 -13.96 1.71 15.52
CA LEU A 263 -15.06 2.28 16.32
C LEU A 263 -14.81 3.74 16.71
N LEU A 264 -13.65 4.06 17.28
CA LEU A 264 -13.32 5.42 17.66
C LEU A 264 -13.24 6.32 16.43
N SER A 265 -12.63 5.85 15.34
CA SER A 265 -12.49 6.67 14.14
C SER A 265 -13.85 6.99 13.50
N GLY A 266 -14.75 6.01 13.42
CA GLY A 266 -16.11 6.22 12.94
C GLY A 266 -16.89 7.18 13.82
N THR A 267 -16.75 7.05 15.14
CA THR A 267 -17.43 7.93 16.11
C THR A 267 -16.93 9.37 16.02
N LEU A 268 -15.61 9.59 16.02
CA LEU A 268 -15.02 10.92 15.87
C LEU A 268 -15.39 11.55 14.54
N THR A 269 -15.32 10.78 13.45
CA THR A 269 -15.71 11.25 12.13
C THR A 269 -17.17 11.68 12.09
N TYR A 270 -18.07 10.91 12.70
CA TYR A 270 -19.49 11.27 12.80
C TYR A 270 -19.70 12.57 13.58
N VAL A 271 -19.04 12.73 14.74
CA VAL A 271 -19.12 13.94 15.56
C VAL A 271 -18.62 15.17 14.79
N PHE A 272 -17.47 15.07 14.13
CA PHE A 272 -16.92 16.16 13.32
C PHE A 272 -17.81 16.49 12.12
N TYR A 273 -18.37 15.49 11.44
CA TYR A 273 -19.30 15.70 10.34
C TYR A 273 -20.58 16.43 10.79
N ARG A 274 -21.17 16.02 11.93
CA ARG A 274 -22.32 16.70 12.53
C ARG A 274 -22.01 18.15 12.90
N GLY A 275 -20.81 18.41 13.44
CA GLY A 275 -20.34 19.76 13.70
C GLY A 275 -20.23 20.61 12.43
N MET A 276 -19.71 20.05 11.34
CA MET A 276 -19.63 20.74 10.04
C MET A 276 -21.00 21.04 9.44
N LEU A 277 -21.97 20.13 9.57
CA LEU A 277 -23.36 20.36 9.16
C LEU A 277 -23.99 21.51 9.96
N ALA A 278 -23.77 21.57 11.27
CA ALA A 278 -24.28 22.64 12.12
C ALA A 278 -23.69 24.02 11.78
N LEU A 279 -22.43 24.05 11.32
CA LEU A 279 -21.75 25.27 10.88
C LEU A 279 -22.10 25.67 9.43
N GLY A 280 -22.96 24.91 8.74
CA GLY A 280 -23.31 25.16 7.33
C GLY A 280 -22.15 24.94 6.35
N LYS A 281 -21.06 24.30 6.79
CA LYS A 281 -19.87 23.99 5.97
C LYS A 281 -19.95 22.64 5.26
N ALA A 282 -21.04 21.90 5.46
CA ALA A 282 -21.33 20.65 4.76
C ALA A 282 -22.79 20.66 4.31
N THR A 283 -23.05 20.12 3.13
CA THR A 283 -24.42 19.95 2.61
C THR A 283 -24.76 18.46 2.54
N LYS A 284 -25.96 18.11 3.00
CA LYS A 284 -26.47 16.73 2.92
C LYS A 284 -26.61 16.33 1.45
N GLY A 285 -26.23 15.10 1.13
CA GLY A 285 -26.25 14.53 -0.23
C GLY A 285 -24.94 14.72 -1.00
N SER A 286 -23.95 15.42 -0.43
CA SER A 286 -22.65 15.65 -1.08
C SER A 286 -21.81 14.39 -1.25
N LEU A 287 -22.13 13.29 -0.59
CA LEU A 287 -21.40 12.02 -0.65
C LEU A 287 -22.20 10.89 -1.31
N THR A 288 -23.26 11.24 -2.04
CA THR A 288 -24.05 10.28 -2.81
C THR A 288 -23.20 9.66 -3.92
N ILE A 289 -23.19 8.34 -4.01
CA ILE A 289 -22.49 7.55 -5.01
C ILE A 289 -23.55 6.98 -5.96
N GLU A 290 -23.54 7.45 -7.20
CA GLU A 290 -24.30 6.82 -8.28
C GLU A 290 -23.49 5.62 -8.80
N LEU A 291 -23.89 4.42 -8.41
CA LEU A 291 -23.35 3.19 -9.00
C LEU A 291 -23.95 3.04 -10.40
N GLN A 292 -23.10 3.13 -11.43
CA GLN A 292 -23.43 2.75 -12.81
C GLN A 292 -23.32 1.23 -12.99
#